data_AF-A0A846GEN1-F1
#
_entry.id   AF-A0A846GEN1-F1
#
_cell.length_a   1.000
_cell.length_b   1.000
_cell.length_c   1.000
_cell.angle_alpha   90.00
_cell.angle_beta   90.00
_cell.angle_gamma   90.00
#
_symmetry.space_group_name_H-M   'P 1'
#
loop_
_entity.id
_entity.type
_entity.pdbx_description
1 polymer ?
#
loop_
_entity_poly.entity_id
_entity_poly.type
_entity_poly.pdbx_seq_one_letter_code
_entity_poly.pdbx_strand_id
1 'polypeptide(L)'
;MNIAHFEETNPVSLLLQFQWLSQTQLAKALGVNPSAVSRWLCGTTKPSRTIQRLAWEILQILNKWPLPFPPQIETAELDPLQLLTKFNISRSTLAEALGVSVKAIGHWISGRNKPSRKVCRLAHQLNKKWVVLSG
;
A
#
# COMPACT_ATOMS: atom_id res chain seq x y z
N MET A 1 -25.11 -14.74 25.25
CA MET A 1 -24.10 -14.25 24.30
C MET A 1 -22.83 -13.98 25.08
N ASN A 2 -21.81 -14.84 24.93
CA ASN A 2 -20.57 -14.81 25.71
C ASN A 2 -19.67 -13.65 25.25
N ILE A 3 -19.49 -12.65 26.11
CA ILE A 3 -18.44 -11.62 26.00
C ILE A 3 -17.27 -12.11 26.87
N ALA A 4 -16.52 -13.11 26.40
CA ALA A 4 -15.43 -13.70 27.16
C ALA A 4 -14.29 -14.14 26.22
N HIS A 5 -13.59 -13.17 25.60
CA HIS A 5 -12.23 -13.31 25.04
C HIS A 5 -11.72 -11.97 24.47
N PHE A 6 -11.64 -10.92 25.30
CA PHE A 6 -11.16 -9.59 24.87
C PHE A 6 -9.96 -9.07 25.70
N GLU A 7 -9.28 -9.94 26.45
CA GLU A 7 -8.20 -9.51 27.38
C GLU A 7 -6.79 -9.45 26.78
N GLU A 8 -6.56 -9.83 25.52
CA GLU A 8 -5.20 -9.80 24.94
C GLU A 8 -5.07 -9.04 23.61
N THR A 9 -6.16 -8.43 23.14
CA THR A 9 -6.16 -7.80 21.82
C THR A 9 -5.60 -6.38 21.91
N ASN A 10 -4.31 -6.23 21.60
CA ASN A 10 -3.64 -4.94 21.50
C ASN A 10 -4.40 -4.04 20.49
N PRO A 11 -4.98 -2.89 20.90
CA PRO A 11 -5.77 -2.02 20.02
C PRO A 11 -4.96 -1.47 18.84
N VAL A 12 -3.63 -1.40 18.98
CA VAL A 12 -2.72 -1.04 17.89
C VAL A 12 -2.73 -2.12 16.80
N SER A 13 -2.77 -3.40 17.17
CA SER A 13 -2.84 -4.50 16.21
C SER A 13 -4.18 -4.51 15.47
N LEU A 14 -5.28 -4.15 16.15
CA LEU A 14 -6.59 -3.99 15.52
C LEU A 14 -6.59 -2.86 14.48
N LEU A 15 -5.97 -1.73 14.77
CA LEU A 15 -5.86 -0.62 13.82
C LEU A 15 -5.17 -0.99 12.50
N LEU A 16 -4.25 -1.96 12.50
CA LEU A 16 -3.60 -2.45 11.28
C LEU A 16 -4.34 -3.60 10.59
N GLN A 17 -5.21 -4.33 11.31
CA GLN A 17 -6.11 -5.29 10.66
C GLN A 17 -7.06 -4.59 9.70
N PHE A 18 -7.44 -3.35 10.03
CA PHE A 18 -8.08 -2.50 9.05
C PHE A 18 -7.00 -2.02 8.04
N GLN A 19 -6.96 -2.65 6.87
CA GLN A 19 -5.92 -2.55 5.83
C GLN A 19 -5.68 -1.14 5.21
N TRP A 20 -6.20 -0.07 5.81
CA TRP A 20 -6.14 1.29 5.29
C TRP A 20 -5.02 2.15 5.92
N LEU A 21 -4.37 1.69 7.00
CA LEU A 21 -3.23 2.37 7.61
C LEU A 21 -1.92 1.58 7.46
N SER A 22 -0.92 2.20 6.85
CA SER A 22 0.47 1.75 6.98
C SER A 22 1.01 2.01 8.39
N GLN A 23 2.03 1.25 8.80
CA GLN A 23 2.71 1.45 10.10
C GLN A 23 3.17 2.90 10.30
N THR A 24 3.64 3.57 9.23
CA THR A 24 4.08 4.97 9.27
C THR A 24 2.93 5.94 9.46
N GLN A 25 1.78 5.70 8.81
CA GLN A 25 0.58 6.52 9.01
C GLN A 25 0.01 6.35 10.41
N LEU A 26 -0.02 5.11 10.91
CA LEU A 26 -0.43 4.82 12.29
C LEU A 26 0.51 5.50 13.30
N ALA A 27 1.83 5.40 13.09
CA ALA A 27 2.81 6.06 13.94
C ALA A 27 2.62 7.58 13.98
N LYS A 28 2.37 8.20 12.81
CA LYS A 28 2.07 9.63 12.71
C LYS A 28 0.77 10.00 13.45
N ALA A 29 -0.28 9.19 13.31
CA ALA A 29 -1.56 9.42 14.00
C ALA A 29 -1.43 9.28 15.52
N LEU A 30 -0.60 8.35 15.99
CA LEU A 30 -0.33 8.13 17.40
C LEU A 30 0.74 9.07 17.98
N GLY A 31 1.41 9.88 17.16
CA GLY A 31 2.50 10.77 17.59
C GLY A 31 3.75 10.01 18.06
N VAL A 32 4.02 8.83 17.51
CA VAL A 32 5.15 7.96 17.91
C VAL A 32 6.08 7.65 16.74
N ASN A 33 7.26 7.10 17.06
CA ASN A 33 8.19 6.62 16.04
C ASN A 33 7.67 5.32 15.37
N PRO A 34 7.76 5.15 14.04
CA PRO A 34 7.36 3.92 13.34
C PRO A 34 8.01 2.64 13.89
N SER A 35 9.25 2.73 14.38
CA SER A 35 9.93 1.58 15.01
C SER A 35 9.25 1.13 16.31
N ALA A 36 8.58 2.03 17.03
CA ALA A 36 7.79 1.65 18.21
C ALA A 36 6.57 0.81 17.81
N VAL A 37 5.87 1.23 16.74
CA VAL A 37 4.75 0.46 16.17
C VAL A 37 5.23 -0.93 15.74
N SER A 38 6.32 -1.02 14.99
CA SER A 38 6.88 -2.32 14.57
C SER A 38 7.19 -3.24 15.76
N ARG A 39 7.82 -2.74 16.82
CA ARG A 39 8.09 -3.53 18.04
C ARG A 39 6.82 -4.01 18.74
N TRP A 40 5.75 -3.21 18.75
CA TRP A 40 4.46 -3.62 19.32
C TRP A 40 3.82 -4.76 18.53
N LEU A 41 3.92 -4.72 17.20
CA LEU A 41 3.37 -5.76 16.33
C LEU A 41 4.14 -7.07 16.39
N CYS A 42 5.47 -6.98 16.53
CA CYS A 42 6.32 -8.14 16.74
C CYS A 42 6.24 -8.67 18.18
N GLY A 43 5.41 -8.07 19.06
CA GLY A 43 5.27 -8.47 20.45
C GLY A 43 6.50 -8.19 21.32
N THR A 44 7.51 -7.49 20.79
CA THR A 44 8.76 -7.18 21.49
C THR A 44 8.55 -6.21 22.64
N THR A 45 7.64 -5.25 22.47
CA THR A 45 7.26 -4.28 23.51
C THR A 45 5.75 -4.10 23.54
N LYS A 46 5.23 -3.52 24.62
CA LYS A 46 3.80 -3.17 24.73
C LYS A 46 3.63 -1.64 24.63
N PRO A 47 2.57 -1.14 23.96
CA PRO A 47 2.26 0.29 23.97
C PRO A 47 1.88 0.74 25.38
N SER A 48 2.19 1.98 25.73
CA SER A 48 1.77 2.56 27.01
C SER A 48 0.24 2.69 27.08
N ARG A 49 -0.31 2.79 28.30
CA ARG A 49 -1.76 2.95 28.50
C ARG A 49 -2.34 4.17 27.77
N THR A 50 -1.58 5.27 27.72
CA THR A 50 -1.95 6.49 26.98
C THR A 50 -2.09 6.22 25.48
N ILE A 51 -1.12 5.51 24.88
CA ILE A 51 -1.17 5.14 23.46
C ILE A 51 -2.31 4.16 23.19
N GLN A 52 -2.54 3.19 24.08
CA GLN A 52 -3.66 2.26 23.95
C GLN A 52 -5.00 3.00 23.97
N ARG A 53 -5.17 3.98 24.86
CA ARG A 53 -6.37 4.82 24.93
C ARG A 53 -6.57 5.63 23.65
N LEU A 54 -5.51 6.26 23.15
CA LEU A 54 -5.58 7.06 21.92
C LEU A 54 -5.87 6.18 20.69
N ALA A 55 -5.29 4.98 20.62
CA ALA A 55 -5.63 3.98 19.60
C ALA A 55 -7.11 3.57 19.66
N TRP A 56 -7.66 3.38 20.86
CA TRP A 56 -9.09 3.12 21.06
C TRP A 56 -9.97 4.28 20.62
N GLU A 57 -9.61 5.52 20.94
CA GLU A 57 -10.36 6.70 20.51
C GLU A 57 -10.39 6.82 18.98
N ILE A 58 -9.26 6.58 18.32
CA ILE A 58 -9.18 6.50 16.85
C ILE A 58 -10.11 5.41 16.32
N LEU A 59 -10.06 4.19 16.86
CA LEU A 59 -10.96 3.10 16.46
C LEU A 59 -12.44 3.49 16.55
N GLN A 60 -12.83 4.18 17.61
CA GLN A 60 -14.22 4.60 17.81
C GLN A 60 -14.66 5.69 16.84
N ILE A 61 -13.78 6.63 16.49
CA ILE A 61 -14.06 7.65 15.48
C ILE A 61 -14.26 6.98 14.11
N LEU A 62 -13.38 6.05 13.76
CA LEU A 62 -13.43 5.34 12.49
C LEU A 62 -14.65 4.44 12.36
N ASN A 63 -15.04 3.76 13.44
CA ASN A 63 -16.21 2.89 13.43
C ASN A 63 -17.52 3.67 13.28
N LYS A 64 -17.54 4.95 13.70
CA LYS A 64 -18.70 5.85 13.53
C LYS A 64 -18.76 6.54 12.18
N TRP A 65 -17.65 6.56 11.44
CA TRP A 65 -17.59 7.17 10.13
C TRP A 65 -17.73 6.06 9.09
N PRO A 66 -18.82 6.00 8.28
CA PRO A 66 -18.80 5.24 7.06
C PRO A 66 -17.82 5.96 6.15
N LEU A 67 -16.53 5.69 6.31
CA LEU A 67 -15.55 6.16 5.35
C LEU A 67 -16.04 5.53 4.06
N PRO A 68 -16.32 6.31 2.99
CA PRO A 68 -16.15 5.72 1.69
C PRO A 68 -14.71 5.24 1.77
N PHE A 69 -14.53 3.92 1.89
CA PHE A 69 -13.22 3.32 1.77
C PHE A 69 -12.62 4.08 0.60
N PRO A 70 -11.50 4.81 0.75
CA PRO A 70 -10.78 5.15 -0.46
C PRO A 70 -10.69 3.80 -1.14
N PRO A 71 -11.33 3.62 -2.32
CA PRO A 71 -11.42 2.30 -2.94
C PRO A 71 -10.02 1.80 -2.82
N GLN A 72 -9.83 0.65 -2.15
CA GLN A 72 -8.51 0.08 -2.01
C GLN A 72 -7.99 0.24 -3.42
N ILE A 73 -7.02 1.13 -3.61
CA ILE A 73 -6.36 1.16 -4.88
C ILE A 73 -5.50 -0.08 -4.64
N GLU A 74 -6.08 -1.28 -4.80
CA GLU A 74 -5.90 -2.05 -6.01
C GLU A 74 -5.49 -1.06 -7.10
N THR A 75 -4.26 -0.56 -6.95
CA THR A 75 -3.34 -0.61 -8.03
C THR A 75 -3.34 -2.11 -8.28
N ALA A 76 -4.30 -2.59 -9.06
CA ALA A 76 -3.99 -3.48 -10.14
C ALA A 76 -2.75 -2.81 -10.74
N GLU A 77 -1.59 -3.19 -10.20
CA GLU A 77 -0.31 -2.64 -10.58
C GLU A 77 -0.28 -3.00 -12.04
N LEU A 78 -0.54 -2.01 -12.87
CA LEU A 78 -0.65 -2.23 -14.29
C LEU A 78 0.72 -2.79 -14.66
N ASP A 79 0.75 -4.07 -14.97
CA ASP A 79 1.99 -4.72 -15.35
C ASP A 79 2.51 -3.92 -16.54
N PRO A 80 3.71 -3.30 -16.44
CA PRO A 80 4.30 -2.52 -17.52
C PRO A 80 4.27 -3.28 -18.85
N LEU A 81 4.27 -4.61 -18.83
CA LEU A 81 4.17 -5.44 -20.02
C LEU A 81 2.82 -5.35 -20.73
N GLN A 82 1.72 -5.07 -20.02
CA GLN A 82 0.41 -4.82 -20.63
C GLN A 82 0.40 -3.54 -21.49
N LEU A 83 1.33 -2.61 -21.27
CA LEU A 83 1.47 -1.42 -22.12
C LEU A 83 2.02 -1.75 -23.50
N LEU A 84 2.89 -2.77 -23.60
CA LEU A 84 3.47 -3.21 -24.87
C LEU A 84 2.37 -3.69 -25.82
N THR A 85 1.48 -4.54 -25.32
CA THR A 85 0.37 -5.09 -26.10
C THR A 85 -0.71 -4.06 -26.35
N LYS A 86 -1.07 -3.27 -25.32
CA LYS A 86 -2.16 -2.29 -25.40
C LYS A 86 -1.90 -1.14 -26.38
N PHE A 87 -0.68 -0.60 -26.38
CA PHE A 87 -0.33 0.55 -27.22
C PHE A 87 0.51 0.16 -28.45
N ASN A 88 0.74 -1.14 -28.67
CA ASN A 88 1.57 -1.67 -29.76
C ASN A 88 2.95 -0.98 -29.87
N ILE A 89 3.56 -0.68 -28.73
CA ILE A 89 4.84 0.02 -28.66
C ILE A 89 6.01 -0.95 -28.53
N SER A 90 7.18 -0.51 -28.99
CA SER A 90 8.42 -1.27 -28.85
C SER A 90 8.94 -1.28 -27.41
N ARG A 91 9.77 -2.27 -27.09
CA ARG A 91 10.44 -2.36 -25.77
C ARG A 91 11.35 -1.17 -25.51
N SER A 92 12.01 -0.61 -26.53
CA SER A 92 12.84 0.59 -26.39
C SER A 92 12.00 1.82 -26.06
N THR A 93 10.87 2.00 -26.73
CA THR A 93 9.93 3.10 -26.44
C THR A 93 9.38 3.01 -25.01
N LEU A 94 9.02 1.81 -24.55
CA LEU A 94 8.56 1.63 -23.17
C LEU A 94 9.69 1.87 -22.15
N ALA A 95 10.91 1.44 -22.47
CA ALA A 95 12.08 1.63 -21.60
C ALA A 95 12.39 3.12 -21.40
N GLU A 96 12.39 3.88 -22.49
CA GLU A 96 12.57 5.33 -22.49
C GLU A 96 11.47 6.02 -21.68
N ALA A 97 10.20 5.67 -21.92
CA ALA A 97 9.07 6.28 -21.22
C ALA A 97 9.09 6.00 -19.70
N LEU A 98 9.59 4.83 -19.28
CA LEU A 98 9.71 4.45 -17.87
C LEU A 98 11.05 4.87 -17.23
N GLY A 99 12.00 5.39 -18.01
CA GLY A 99 13.35 5.70 -17.54
C GLY A 99 14.13 4.47 -17.05
N VAL A 100 13.94 3.32 -17.70
CA VAL A 100 14.61 2.05 -17.37
C VAL A 100 15.39 1.52 -18.57
N SER A 101 16.28 0.55 -18.35
CA SER A 101 17.00 -0.09 -19.46
C SER A 101 16.10 -1.10 -20.19
N VAL A 102 16.32 -1.27 -21.50
CA VAL A 102 15.65 -2.30 -22.31
C VAL A 102 15.89 -3.70 -21.74
N LYS A 103 17.08 -3.92 -21.15
CA LYS A 103 17.44 -5.19 -20.46
C LYS A 103 16.55 -5.47 -19.25
N ALA A 104 16.17 -4.44 -18.48
CA ALA A 104 15.26 -4.57 -17.35
C ALA A 104 13.88 -5.07 -17.82
N ILE A 105 13.36 -4.53 -18.92
CA ILE A 105 12.11 -5.01 -19.54
C ILE A 105 12.24 -6.45 -19.99
N GLY A 106 13.36 -6.83 -20.62
CA GLY A 106 13.63 -8.22 -20.99
C GLY A 106 13.59 -9.18 -19.80
N HIS A 107 14.15 -8.77 -18.66
CA HIS A 107 14.09 -9.57 -17.44
C HIS A 107 12.65 -9.72 -16.91
N TRP A 108 11.82 -8.67 -16.97
CA TRP A 108 10.40 -8.73 -16.59
C TRP A 108 9.62 -9.69 -17.48
N ILE A 109 9.80 -9.62 -18.80
CA ILE A 109 9.14 -10.53 -19.76
C ILE A 109 9.52 -11.99 -19.49
N SER A 110 10.81 -12.24 -19.22
CA SER A 110 11.29 -13.59 -18.90
C SER A 110 10.95 -14.07 -17.48
N GLY A 111 10.28 -13.25 -16.66
CA GLY A 111 9.95 -13.56 -15.27
C GLY A 111 11.15 -13.61 -14.31
N ARG A 112 12.36 -13.22 -14.74
CA ARG A 112 13.57 -13.26 -13.92
C ARG A 112 13.55 -12.25 -12.76
N ASN A 113 12.85 -11.14 -12.93
CA ASN A 113 12.60 -10.16 -11.88
C ASN A 113 11.22 -9.51 -12.09
N LYS A 114 10.72 -8.85 -11.05
CA LYS A 114 9.47 -8.09 -11.12
C LYS A 114 9.78 -6.58 -11.17
N PRO A 115 8.98 -5.78 -11.87
CA PRO A 115 9.08 -4.33 -11.82
C PRO A 115 8.85 -3.85 -10.38
N SER A 116 9.56 -2.79 -9.99
CA SER A 116 9.36 -2.20 -8.66
C SER A 116 8.05 -1.43 -8.62
N ARG A 117 7.49 -1.25 -7.41
CA ARG A 117 6.26 -0.46 -7.19
C ARG A 117 6.32 0.95 -7.79
N LYS A 118 7.51 1.57 -7.81
CA LYS A 118 7.74 2.88 -8.45
C LYS A 118 7.53 2.80 -9.97
N VAL A 119 8.04 1.75 -10.61
CA VAL A 119 7.87 1.50 -12.05
C VAL A 119 6.40 1.19 -12.37
N CYS A 120 5.74 0.35 -11.59
CA CYS A 120 4.31 0.06 -11.77
C CYS A 120 3.45 1.34 -11.68
N ARG A 121 3.79 2.25 -10.76
CA ARG A 121 3.14 3.56 -10.64
C ARG A 121 3.37 4.45 -11.86
N LEU A 122 4.59 4.47 -12.41
CA LEU A 122 4.91 5.21 -13.63
C LEU A 122 4.18 4.63 -14.84
N ALA A 123 4.13 3.30 -14.98
CA ALA A 123 3.36 2.62 -16.01
C ALA A 123 1.87 2.98 -15.95
N HIS A 124 1.29 3.03 -14.75
CA HIS A 124 -0.09 3.46 -14.57
C HIS A 124 -0.33 4.93 -14.98
N GLN A 125 0.63 5.82 -14.70
CA GLN A 125 0.56 7.22 -15.14
C GLN A 125 0.66 7.35 -16.66
N LEU A 126 1.56 6.60 -17.30
CA LEU A 126 1.70 6.55 -18.76
C LEU A 126 0.43 6.04 -19.43
N ASN A 127 -0.19 4.98 -18.90
CA ASN A 127 -1.46 4.46 -19.39
C ASN A 127 -2.54 5.55 -19.42
N LYS A 128 -2.68 6.33 -18.35
CA LYS A 128 -3.64 7.43 -18.29
C LYS A 128 -3.33 8.51 -19.33
N LYS A 129 -2.05 8.88 -19.47
CA LYS A 129 -1.61 9.91 -20.43
C LYS A 129 -1.86 9.48 -21.87
N TRP A 130 -1.54 8.25 -22.25
CA TRP A 130 -1.70 7.77 -23.62
C TRP A 130 -3.15 7.47 -23.99
N VAL A 131 -3.99 6.99 -23.06
CA VAL A 131 -5.44 6.85 -23.32
C VAL A 131 -6.06 8.19 -23.72
N VAL A 132 -5.65 9.29 -23.09
CA VAL A 132 -6.15 10.65 -23.42
C VAL A 132 -5.66 11.14 -24.79
N LEU A 133 -4.55 10.62 -25.31
CA LEU A 133 -3.99 11.02 -26.60
C LEU A 133 -4.48 10.14 -27.77
N SER A 134 -5.13 9.01 -27.49
CA SER A 134 -5.58 8.04 -28.49
C SER A 134 -7.10 7.99 -28.65
N GLY A 135 -7.86 8.79 -27.88
CA GLY A 135 -9.31 8.97 -28.01
C GLY A 135 -9.64 10.39 -28.40
#